data_AF-A0A397A114-F1
#
_entry.id   AF-A0A397A114-F1
#
_cell.length_a   1.000
_cell.length_b   1.000
_cell.length_c   1.000
_cell.angle_alpha   90.00
_cell.angle_beta   90.00
_cell.angle_gamma   90.00
#
_symmetry.space_group_name_H-M   'P 1'
#
loop_
_entity.id
_entity.type
_entity.pdbx_description
1 polymer ?
#
loop_
_entity_poly.entity_id
_entity_poly.type
_entity_poly.pdbx_seq_one_letter_code
_entity_poly.pdbx_strand_id
1 'polypeptide(L)' 'MNAIYAVICIPAWIYGWTQDDFTYPLYACGGACALATLVVVPNWPFYNRHPVQWRSNLKKSKDD' A
#
# COMPACT_ATOMS: atom_id res chain seq x y z
N MET A 1 -3.39 0.89 3.97
CA MET A 1 -2.13 0.94 4.75
C MET A 1 -2.37 0.53 6.21
N ASN A 2 -3.25 1.19 6.95
CA ASN A 2 -3.49 0.94 8.38
C ASN A 2 -3.88 -0.51 8.72
N ALA A 3 -4.71 -1.15 7.89
CA ALA A 3 -5.13 -2.54 8.10
C ALA A 3 -3.96 -3.54 8.00
N ILE A 4 -2.99 -3.31 7.12
CA ILE A 4 -1.82 -4.19 6.92
C ILE A 4 -0.96 -4.19 8.20
N TYR A 5 -0.69 -3.00 8.74
CA TYR A 5 0.04 -2.87 9.99
C TYR A 5 -0.71 -3.45 11.19
N ALA A 6 -2.02 -3.23 11.29
CA ALA A 6 -2.79 -3.77 12.40
C ALA A 6 -2.75 -5.31 12.43
N VAL A 7 -2.93 -5.96 11.27
CA VAL A 7 -2.95 -7.43 11.19
C VAL A 7 -1.57 -8.04 11.43
N ILE A 8 -0.48 -7.37 11.01
CA ILE A 8 0.89 -7.93 11.12
C ILE A 8 1.54 -7.56 12.47
N CYS A 9 1.44 -6.30 12.88
CA CYS A 9 2.18 -5.79 14.05
C CYS A 9 1.54 -6.20 15.37
N ILE A 10 0.21 -6.28 15.47
CA ILE A 10 -0.48 -6.68 16.72
C ILE A 10 -0.07 -8.09 17.18
N PRO A 11 -0.17 -9.15 16.35
CA PRO A 11 0.26 -10.48 16.75
C PRO A 11 1.78 -10.59 16.93
N ALA A 12 2.58 -9.87 16.14
CA ALA A 12 4.04 -9.84 16.31
C ALA A 12 4.45 -9.21 17.64
N TRP A 13 3.72 -8.19 18.11
CA TRP A 13 3.91 -7.60 19.43
C TRP A 13 3.56 -8.54 20.57
N ILE A 14 2.44 -9.25 20.47
CA ILE A 14 2.04 -10.27 21.46
C ILE A 14 3.12 -11.35 21.53
N TYR A 15 3.59 -11.83 20.37
CA TYR A 15 4.64 -12.84 20.31
C TYR A 15 5.97 -12.35 20.88
N GLY A 16 6.41 -11.14 20.50
CA GLY A 16 7.64 -10.53 21.03
C GLY A 16 7.59 -10.35 22.55
N TRP A 17 6.44 -9.98 23.10
CA TRP A 17 6.26 -9.89 24.55
C TRP A 17 6.43 -11.27 25.22
N THR A 18 5.86 -12.34 24.66
CA THR A 18 6.04 -13.68 25.26
C THR A 18 7.47 -14.21 25.25
N GLN A 19 8.32 -13.69 24.35
CA GLN A 19 9.72 -14.10 24.21
C GLN A 19 10.69 -13.13 24.91
N ASP A 20 10.19 -12.03 25.49
CA ASP A 20 11.01 -10.88 25.97
C ASP A 20 12.02 -10.37 24.92
N ASP A 21 11.73 -10.61 23.64
CA ASP A 21 12.58 -10.27 22.50
C ASP A 21 11.83 -9.31 21.55
N PHE A 22 12.29 -8.06 21.53
CA PHE A 22 11.72 -6.98 20.71
C PHE A 22 12.20 -6.99 19.25
N THR A 23 13.11 -7.90 18.89
CA THR A 23 13.61 -8.01 17.52
C THR A 23 12.52 -8.55 16.57
N TYR A 24 11.63 -9.40 17.07
CA TYR A 24 10.49 -9.94 16.30
C TYR A 24 9.49 -8.87 15.83
N PRO A 25 8.95 -8.02 16.72
CA PRO A 25 8.12 -6.87 16.32
C PRO A 25 8.82 -5.94 15.33
N LEU A 26 10.14 -5.75 15.46
CA LEU A 26 10.92 -4.89 14.58
C LEU A 26 10.96 -5.43 13.14
N TYR A 27 11.24 -6.72 12.97
CA TYR A 27 11.20 -7.36 11.66
C TYR A 27 9.79 -7.38 11.07
N ALA A 28 8.77 -7.61 11.90
CA ALA A 28 7.38 -7.58 11.47
C ALA A 28 6.95 -6.19 10.96
N CYS A 29 7.36 -5.11 11.64
CA CYS A 29 7.14 -3.74 11.18
C CYS A 29 7.84 -3.46 9.84
N GLY A 30 9.10 -3.89 9.68
CA GLY A 30 9.84 -3.75 8.43
C GLY A 30 9.19 -4.49 7.27
N GLY A 31 8.77 -5.75 7.51
CA GLY A 31 8.03 -6.56 6.54
C GLY A 31 6.67 -5.96 6.18
N ALA A 32 5.91 -5.48 7.17
CA ALA A 32 4.63 -4.80 6.95
C ALA A 32 4.79 -3.53 6.12
N CYS A 33 5.87 -2.77 6.33
CA CYS A 33 6.18 -1.59 5.54
C CYS A 33 6.47 -1.94 4.08
N ALA A 34 7.37 -2.90 3.84
CA ALA A 34 7.69 -3.35 2.50
C ALA A 34 6.45 -3.91 1.76
N LEU A 35 5.61 -4.70 2.44
CA LEU A 35 4.36 -5.20 1.88
C LEU A 35 3.37 -4.07 1.58
N ALA A 36 3.20 -3.11 2.49
CA ALA A 36 2.33 -1.96 2.24
C ALA A 36 2.82 -1.14 1.05
N THR A 37 4.13 -0.94 0.92
CA THR A 37 4.72 -0.27 -0.24
C THR A 37 4.44 -1.05 -1.52
N LEU A 38 4.67 -2.36 -1.54
CA LEU A 38 4.39 -3.19 -2.71
C LEU A 38 2.92 -3.16 -3.11
N VAL A 39 1.99 -3.14 -2.16
CA VAL A 39 0.56 -3.14 -2.47
C VAL A 39 0.08 -1.76 -2.95
N VAL A 40 0.56 -0.67 -2.34
CA VAL A 40 0.00 0.68 -2.56
C VAL A 40 0.73 1.46 -3.66
N VAL A 41 2.05 1.30 -3.78
CA VAL A 41 2.88 2.15 -4.65
C VAL A 41 2.74 1.84 -6.14
N PRO A 42 2.72 0.56 -6.59
CA PRO A 42 2.59 0.27 -8.00
C PRO A 42 1.23 0.71 -8.53
N ASN A 43 1.21 1.33 -9.69
CA ASN A 43 -0.01 1.49 -10.47
C ASN A 43 -0.41 0.14 -11.05
N TRP A 44 -1.06 -0.69 -10.26
CA TRP A 44 -1.43 -2.04 -10.67
C TRP A 44 -2.34 -1.97 -11.91
N PRO A 45 -2.07 -2.78 -12.95
CA PRO A 45 -2.87 -2.78 -14.17
C PRO A 45 -4.35 -3.14 -13.93
N PHE A 46 -4.67 -3.77 -12.79
CA PHE A 46 -6.06 -3.98 -12.34
C PHE A 46 -6.76 -2.66 -11.98
N TYR A 47 -6.10 -1.76 -11.25
CA TYR A 47 -6.67 -0.48 -10.84
C TYR A 47 -6.68 0.56 -11.97
N ASN A 48 -5.89 0.36 -13.03
CA ASN A 48 -5.79 1.28 -14.17
C ASN A 48 -6.54 0.82 -15.44
N ARG A 49 -7.41 -0.21 -15.32
CA ARG A 49 -8.08 -0.78 -16.50
C ARG A 49 -9.13 0.15 -17.13
N HIS A 50 -9.78 0.97 -16.31
CA HIS A 50 -10.76 1.96 -16.75
C HIS A 50 -10.38 3.33 -16.20
N PRO A 51 -9.43 4.04 -16.83
CA PRO A 51 -9.06 5.38 -16.39
C PRO A 51 -10.24 6.33 -16.55
N VAL A 52 -10.64 6.98 -15.45
CA VAL A 52 -11.63 8.07 -15.48
C VAL A 52 -11.04 9.22 -16.30
N GLN A 53 -11.73 9.63 -17.36
CA GLN A 53 -11.31 10.71 -18.24
C GLN A 53 -11.50 12.06 -17.53
N TRP A 54 -10.41 12.63 -17.03
CA TRP A 54 -10.41 13.88 -16.25
C TRP A 54 -10.31 15.15 -17.12
N ARG A 55 -10.03 15.01 -18.42
CA ARG A 55 -10.05 16.12 -19.38
C ARG A 55 -11.23 15.96 -20.32
N SER A 56 -12.11 16.96 -20.39
CA SER A 56 -12.98 17.13 -21.55
C SER A 56 -12.08 17.31 -22.78
N ASN A 57 -12.31 16.52 -23.82
CA ASN A 57 -11.61 16.68 -25.09
C ASN A 57 -11.78 18.14 -25.54
N LEU A 58 -10.68 18.92 -25.53
CA LEU A 58 -10.68 20.23 -26.16
C LEU A 58 -11.03 19.99 -27.62
N LYS A 59 -12.25 20.37 -28.02
CA LYS A 59 -12.71 20.28 -29.40
C LYS A 59 -11.76 21.16 -30.20
N LYS A 60 -10.88 20.55 -31.00
CA LYS A 60 -9.99 21.30 -31.89
C LYS A 60 -10.89 22.11 -32.81
N SER A 61 -10.89 23.45 -32.67
CA SER A 61 -11.61 24.32 -33.60
C SER A 61 -10.98 24.10 -34.99
N LYS A 62 -11.86 24.04 -35.97
CA LYS A 62 -11.55 23.52 -37.30
C LYS A 62 -11.14 24.68 -38.20
N ASP A 63 -10.18 25.49 -37.74
CA ASP A 63 -9.82 26.74 -38.40
C ASP A 63 -8.29 26.96 -38.22
N ASP A 64 -7.50 26.37 -39.12
CA ASP A 64 -6.15 26.78 -39.55
C ASP A 64 -5.76 25.95 -40.79
#